data_AF-A0A2D2DGJ9-F1
#
_entry.id   AF-A0A2D2DGJ9-F1
#
_cell.length_a   1.000
_cell.length_b   1.000
_cell.length_c   1.000
_cell.angle_alpha   90.00
_cell.angle_beta   90.00
_cell.angle_gamma   90.00
#
_symmetry.space_group_name_H-M   'P 1'
#
loop_
_entity.id
_entity.type
_entity.pdbx_description
1 polymer ?
#
loop_
_entity_poly.entity_id
_entity_poly.type
_entity_poly.pdbx_seq_one_letter_code
_entity_poly.pdbx_strand_id
1 'polypeptide(L)'
;MNASDTVINPITKTPGSTECITGWQEIVPTVINPAYKDPEYDEAARRYGYPAEVFADVKWTHWNDLANIYGTDERSFAPTTVDNVGVQYGLGALARGQIGKDEFLRVNACVGGWKNQPEFVSWDRASDPFDARNMRRSATCRDPHGTPAPRHEGDIQAMRAAYISGHVFTGRRLAFPAIDLRPYLEPVLDMHNAHQSFSIRARLLDANPAAARNQVIWFNAPQVPMTTLVGDALAVPERYLGTGVAPAEFTDRCIDDSGAVIAAGPHVWDGILNRKPPGACTRAFPVYSSPRMEAGESIKGLIFKCTTKPLAAAFRDGTYPPHVVFTAEEKAWLQRIFPQGVCD
;
A
#
# COMPACT_ATOMS: atom_id res chain seq x y z
N MET A 1 3.96 8.48 -1.26
CA MET A 1 4.31 7.64 -2.40
C MET A 1 5.46 8.37 -3.02
N ASN A 2 6.59 7.71 -3.19
CA ASN A 2 7.69 8.38 -3.82
C ASN A 2 7.39 8.63 -5.30
N ALA A 3 7.75 9.82 -5.75
CA ALA A 3 7.59 10.29 -7.12
C ALA A 3 8.78 11.19 -7.47
N SER A 4 9.16 11.19 -8.74
CA SER A 4 10.22 12.05 -9.25
C SER A 4 9.79 12.67 -10.57
N ASP A 5 9.95 13.98 -10.67
CA ASP A 5 9.74 14.79 -11.87
C ASP A 5 10.88 14.66 -12.89
N THR A 6 12.03 14.13 -12.48
CA THR A 6 13.24 14.02 -13.29
C THR A 6 13.53 12.59 -13.74
N VAL A 7 13.14 11.57 -12.97
CA VAL A 7 13.28 10.17 -13.39
C VAL A 7 12.41 9.91 -14.62
N ILE A 8 13.02 9.33 -15.66
CA ILE A 8 12.33 8.98 -16.90
C ILE A 8 11.34 7.86 -16.64
N ASN A 9 10.10 8.11 -17.01
CA ASN A 9 9.04 7.12 -17.02
C ASN A 9 9.38 6.02 -18.06
N PRO A 10 9.55 4.76 -17.64
CA PRO A 10 9.90 3.67 -18.55
C PRO A 10 8.82 3.37 -19.60
N ILE A 11 7.57 3.76 -19.37
CA ILE A 11 6.45 3.53 -20.29
C ILE A 11 6.31 4.71 -21.27
N THR A 12 6.21 5.94 -20.78
CA THR A 12 5.98 7.12 -21.64
C THR A 12 7.25 7.68 -22.26
N LYS A 13 8.43 7.27 -21.77
CA LYS A 13 9.77 7.77 -22.17
C LYS A 13 9.97 9.28 -21.94
N THR A 14 9.24 9.86 -21.01
CA THR A 14 9.35 11.28 -20.62
C THR A 14 9.69 11.41 -19.13
N PRO A 15 10.25 12.55 -18.67
CA PRO A 15 10.41 12.81 -17.23
C PRO A 15 9.07 12.74 -16.48
N GLY A 16 9.09 12.24 -15.24
CA GLY A 16 7.91 12.08 -14.39
C GLY A 16 7.54 10.62 -14.16
N SER A 17 8.03 10.04 -13.07
CA SER A 17 7.73 8.65 -12.68
C SER A 17 7.39 8.54 -11.19
N THR A 18 6.82 7.39 -10.82
CA THR A 18 6.49 7.04 -9.43
C THR A 18 6.98 5.63 -9.12
N GLU A 19 7.06 5.29 -7.83
CA GLU A 19 7.33 3.91 -7.40
C GLU A 19 6.33 2.90 -7.99
N CYS A 20 5.08 3.30 -8.25
CA CYS A 20 4.08 2.45 -8.90
C CYS A 20 4.45 2.10 -10.35
N ILE A 21 5.20 2.98 -11.01
CA ILE A 21 5.57 2.82 -12.41
C ILE A 21 6.94 2.16 -12.49
N THR A 22 7.94 2.66 -11.76
CA THR A 22 9.31 2.13 -11.85
C THR A 22 9.49 0.83 -11.07
N GLY A 23 8.95 0.74 -9.85
CA GLY A 23 9.16 -0.39 -8.95
C GLY A 23 8.09 -1.47 -9.08
N TRP A 24 6.82 -1.09 -9.19
CA TRP A 24 5.68 -2.03 -9.26
C TRP A 24 5.26 -2.44 -10.67
N GLN A 25 5.84 -1.83 -11.72
CA GLN A 25 5.43 -2.08 -13.10
C GLN A 25 5.17 -3.57 -13.28
N GLU A 26 4.00 -3.90 -13.83
CA GLU A 26 3.71 -5.25 -14.34
C GLU A 26 3.42 -6.32 -13.28
N ILE A 27 3.58 -6.02 -11.99
CA ILE A 27 3.30 -7.01 -10.93
C ILE A 27 1.81 -7.05 -10.57
N VAL A 28 1.11 -5.92 -10.62
CA VAL A 28 -0.31 -5.88 -10.21
C VAL A 28 -1.14 -6.92 -10.96
N PRO A 29 -1.06 -7.03 -12.30
CA PRO A 29 -1.82 -8.06 -13.04
C PRO A 29 -1.47 -9.48 -12.62
N THR A 30 -0.23 -9.78 -12.20
CA THR A 30 0.16 -11.12 -11.74
C THR A 30 -0.44 -11.51 -10.39
N VAL A 31 -1.05 -10.55 -9.68
CA VAL A 31 -1.61 -10.73 -8.34
C VAL A 31 -3.14 -10.62 -8.32
N ILE A 32 -3.74 -9.88 -9.26
CA ILE A 32 -5.19 -9.59 -9.24
C ILE A 32 -5.95 -10.10 -10.47
N ASN A 33 -5.27 -10.45 -11.57
CA ASN A 33 -5.92 -10.79 -12.82
C ASN A 33 -6.08 -12.32 -12.96
N PRO A 34 -7.29 -12.87 -12.77
CA PRO A 34 -7.50 -14.31 -12.86
C PRO A 34 -7.33 -14.88 -14.27
N ALA A 35 -7.33 -14.02 -15.30
CA ALA A 35 -7.17 -14.38 -16.71
C ALA A 35 -5.73 -14.20 -17.21
N TYR A 36 -4.80 -13.82 -16.34
CA TYR A 36 -3.38 -13.70 -16.66
C TYR A 36 -2.56 -14.66 -15.82
N LYS A 37 -1.59 -15.30 -16.46
CA LYS A 37 -0.57 -16.15 -15.84
C LYS A 37 0.73 -15.89 -16.56
N ASP A 38 1.83 -15.82 -15.82
CA ASP A 38 3.15 -15.71 -16.43
C ASP A 38 3.44 -16.94 -17.32
N PRO A 39 3.89 -16.77 -18.58
CA PRO A 39 4.25 -17.88 -19.46
C PRO A 39 5.34 -18.81 -18.90
N GLU A 40 6.17 -18.35 -17.96
CA GLU A 40 7.21 -19.17 -17.30
C GLU A 40 6.59 -20.36 -16.54
N TYR A 41 5.36 -20.24 -16.05
CA TYR A 41 4.67 -21.38 -15.44
C TYR A 41 4.43 -22.52 -16.42
N ASP A 42 4.10 -22.22 -17.68
CA ASP A 42 3.92 -23.26 -18.71
C ASP A 42 5.25 -23.90 -19.11
N GLU A 43 6.35 -23.14 -19.10
CA GLU A 43 7.68 -23.70 -19.27
C GLU A 43 8.04 -24.66 -18.13
N ALA A 44 7.78 -24.25 -16.88
CA ALA A 44 8.01 -25.08 -15.72
C ALA A 44 7.15 -26.37 -15.77
N ALA A 45 5.86 -26.26 -16.08
CA ALA A 45 4.97 -27.40 -16.21
C ALA A 45 5.49 -28.43 -17.23
N ARG A 46 5.92 -27.96 -18.41
CA ARG A 46 6.54 -28.83 -19.43
C ARG A 46 7.82 -29.48 -18.92
N ARG A 47 8.70 -28.70 -18.26
CA ARG A 47 9.98 -29.21 -17.73
C ARG A 47 9.80 -30.30 -16.68
N TYR A 48 8.76 -30.19 -15.85
CA TYR A 48 8.46 -31.18 -14.80
C TYR A 48 7.49 -32.28 -15.26
N GLY A 49 7.07 -32.31 -16.53
CA GLY A 49 6.22 -33.36 -17.09
C GLY A 49 4.74 -33.29 -16.68
N TYR A 50 4.24 -32.12 -16.31
CA TYR A 50 2.82 -31.90 -16.05
C TYR A 50 2.00 -31.82 -17.36
N PRO A 51 0.70 -32.18 -17.32
CA PRO A 51 -0.21 -31.96 -18.45
C PRO A 51 -0.29 -30.49 -18.86
N ALA A 52 -0.60 -30.23 -20.13
CA ALA A 52 -0.66 -28.86 -20.67
C ALA A 52 -1.77 -28.02 -19.98
N GLU A 53 -2.82 -28.70 -19.52
CA GLU A 53 -4.00 -28.14 -18.87
C GLU A 53 -3.89 -28.06 -17.35
N VAL A 54 -2.74 -28.37 -16.75
CA VAL A 54 -2.54 -28.40 -15.28
C VAL A 54 -2.97 -27.10 -14.57
N PHE A 55 -2.97 -25.99 -15.29
CA PHE A 55 -3.33 -24.66 -14.79
C PHE A 55 -4.66 -24.11 -15.34
N ALA A 56 -5.43 -24.88 -16.11
CA ALA A 56 -6.62 -24.39 -16.81
C ALA A 56 -7.67 -23.79 -15.85
N ASP A 57 -7.83 -24.38 -14.67
CA ASP A 57 -8.82 -23.95 -13.69
C ASP A 57 -8.28 -22.97 -12.64
N VAL A 58 -6.96 -22.71 -12.64
CA VAL A 58 -6.33 -21.82 -11.67
C VAL A 58 -6.75 -20.37 -11.93
N LYS A 59 -7.23 -19.71 -10.88
CA LYS A 59 -7.53 -18.28 -10.87
C LYS A 59 -6.36 -17.59 -10.18
N TRP A 60 -5.51 -16.94 -10.97
CA TRP A 60 -4.23 -16.36 -10.54
C TRP A 60 -4.41 -15.05 -9.78
N THR A 61 -5.11 -15.13 -8.64
CA THR A 61 -5.34 -13.98 -7.78
C THR A 61 -4.97 -14.29 -6.34
N HIS A 62 -4.47 -13.27 -5.63
CA HIS A 62 -4.20 -13.34 -4.19
C HIS A 62 -5.38 -13.90 -3.39
N TRP A 63 -6.62 -13.59 -3.80
CA TRP A 63 -7.81 -14.07 -3.11
C TRP A 63 -8.06 -15.55 -3.37
N ASN A 64 -7.86 -16.01 -4.61
CA ASN A 64 -8.06 -17.40 -4.97
C ASN A 64 -7.00 -18.33 -4.39
N ASP A 65 -5.76 -17.86 -4.17
CA ASP A 65 -4.74 -18.57 -3.38
C ASP A 65 -5.21 -18.86 -1.94
N LEU A 66 -6.18 -18.09 -1.45
CA LEU A 66 -6.77 -18.18 -0.11
C LEU A 66 -8.27 -18.55 -0.16
N ALA A 67 -8.72 -19.21 -1.23
CA ALA A 67 -10.12 -19.60 -1.40
C ALA A 67 -10.67 -20.47 -0.26
N ASN A 68 -9.82 -21.26 0.40
CA ASN A 68 -10.20 -22.04 1.59
C ASN A 68 -10.50 -21.16 2.82
N ILE A 69 -10.03 -19.91 2.84
CA ILE A 69 -10.28 -18.93 3.90
C ILE A 69 -11.44 -18.01 3.54
N TYR A 70 -11.48 -17.52 2.29
CA TYR A 70 -12.48 -16.54 1.86
C TYR A 70 -13.76 -17.18 1.32
N GLY A 71 -13.74 -18.47 1.03
CA GLY A 71 -14.79 -19.14 0.25
C GLY A 71 -14.70 -18.78 -1.23
N THR A 72 -15.67 -19.26 -2.00
CA THR A 72 -15.81 -18.95 -3.42
C THR A 72 -17.26 -18.78 -3.83
N ASP A 73 -17.49 -18.08 -4.94
CA ASP A 73 -18.78 -18.08 -5.63
C ASP A 73 -19.00 -19.37 -6.45
N GLU A 74 -20.14 -19.45 -7.16
CA GLU A 74 -20.51 -20.58 -8.03
C GLU A 74 -19.53 -20.78 -9.20
N ARG A 75 -18.73 -19.77 -9.53
CA ARG A 75 -17.72 -19.79 -10.60
C ARG A 75 -16.31 -20.00 -10.05
N SER A 76 -16.19 -20.37 -8.78
CA SER A 76 -14.93 -20.62 -8.07
C SER A 76 -14.03 -19.39 -7.91
N PHE A 77 -14.57 -18.18 -7.98
CA PHE A 77 -13.82 -16.97 -7.64
C PHE A 77 -13.92 -16.68 -6.15
N ALA A 78 -12.79 -16.45 -5.51
CA ALA A 78 -12.77 -15.99 -4.13
C ALA A 78 -13.12 -14.49 -4.07
N PRO A 79 -13.95 -14.03 -3.12
CA PRO A 79 -14.32 -12.62 -3.02
C PRO A 79 -13.10 -11.73 -2.70
N THR A 80 -13.08 -10.53 -3.25
CA THR A 80 -11.97 -9.58 -3.08
C THR A 80 -12.15 -8.69 -1.86
N THR A 81 -11.04 -8.40 -1.18
CA THR A 81 -10.97 -7.49 -0.02
C THR A 81 -10.62 -6.05 -0.42
N VAL A 82 -10.33 -5.78 -1.70
CA VAL A 82 -10.04 -4.43 -2.17
C VAL A 82 -11.33 -3.61 -2.19
N ASP A 83 -11.29 -2.43 -1.61
CA ASP A 83 -12.40 -1.47 -1.62
C ASP A 83 -11.84 -0.07 -1.92
N ASN A 84 -12.60 0.79 -2.59
CA ASN A 84 -12.30 2.21 -2.64
C ASN A 84 -13.54 3.11 -2.60
N VAL A 85 -14.64 2.61 -2.05
CA VAL A 85 -15.86 3.39 -1.84
C VAL A 85 -15.59 4.44 -0.76
N GLY A 86 -15.94 5.70 -1.06
CA GLY A 86 -15.76 6.83 -0.15
C GLY A 86 -14.33 7.33 0.04
N VAL A 87 -13.32 6.69 -0.55
CA VAL A 87 -11.91 7.10 -0.45
C VAL A 87 -11.66 8.34 -1.30
N GLN A 88 -11.16 9.41 -0.68
CA GLN A 88 -10.91 10.71 -1.31
C GLN A 88 -9.43 10.90 -1.65
N TYR A 89 -8.99 10.43 -2.81
CA TYR A 89 -7.58 10.51 -3.21
C TYR A 89 -7.13 11.96 -3.36
N GLY A 90 -6.02 12.33 -2.71
CA GLY A 90 -5.48 13.68 -2.73
C GLY A 90 -6.13 14.64 -1.73
N LEU A 91 -6.96 14.18 -0.79
CA LEU A 91 -7.59 15.03 0.23
C LEU A 91 -6.55 15.81 1.06
N GLY A 92 -5.48 15.16 1.50
CA GLY A 92 -4.38 15.79 2.23
C GLY A 92 -3.63 16.83 1.39
N ALA A 93 -3.42 16.56 0.10
CA ALA A 93 -2.82 17.51 -0.82
C ALA A 93 -3.71 18.74 -1.05
N LEU A 94 -5.03 18.54 -1.21
CA LEU A 94 -6.01 19.63 -1.28
C LEU A 94 -6.00 20.46 0.00
N ALA A 95 -6.00 19.80 1.16
CA ALA A 95 -6.01 20.45 2.48
C ALA A 95 -4.74 21.29 2.74
N ARG A 96 -3.62 20.94 2.10
CA ARG A 96 -2.35 21.70 2.16
C ARG A 96 -2.20 22.72 1.01
N GLY A 97 -3.20 22.84 0.12
CA GLY A 97 -3.14 23.74 -1.04
C GLY A 97 -2.15 23.31 -2.13
N GLN A 98 -1.71 22.04 -2.13
CA GLN A 98 -0.79 21.49 -3.13
C GLN A 98 -1.49 21.18 -4.46
N ILE A 99 -2.80 20.89 -4.41
CA ILE A 99 -3.68 20.76 -5.57
C ILE A 99 -4.91 21.63 -5.38
N GLY A 100 -5.49 22.09 -6.49
CA GLY A 100 -6.75 22.84 -6.49
C GLY A 100 -7.98 21.93 -6.40
N LYS A 101 -9.16 22.53 -6.16
CA LYS A 101 -10.45 21.81 -6.13
C LYS A 101 -10.73 21.10 -7.47
N ASP A 102 -10.47 21.76 -8.59
CA ASP A 102 -10.66 21.19 -9.94
C ASP A 102 -9.86 19.90 -10.15
N GLU A 103 -8.59 19.91 -9.71
CA GLU A 103 -7.74 18.73 -9.80
C GLU A 103 -8.21 17.62 -8.86
N PHE A 104 -8.55 17.96 -7.62
CA PHE A 104 -9.12 17.01 -6.66
C PHE A 104 -10.39 16.33 -7.18
N LEU A 105 -11.30 17.11 -7.78
CA LEU A 105 -12.54 16.61 -8.37
C LEU A 105 -12.28 15.71 -9.57
N ARG A 106 -11.39 16.11 -10.49
CA ARG A 106 -11.03 15.31 -11.67
C ARG A 106 -10.34 14.01 -11.30
N VAL A 107 -9.40 14.04 -10.35
CA VAL A 107 -8.75 12.83 -9.84
C VAL A 107 -9.81 11.87 -9.32
N ASN A 108 -10.67 12.34 -8.41
CA ASN A 108 -11.68 11.45 -7.81
C ASN A 108 -12.80 11.06 -8.77
N ALA A 109 -13.11 11.85 -9.79
CA ALA A 109 -14.04 11.46 -10.84
C ALA A 109 -13.46 10.40 -11.79
N CYS A 110 -12.15 10.39 -12.01
CA CYS A 110 -11.50 9.47 -12.94
C CYS A 110 -10.94 8.20 -12.30
N VAL A 111 -10.65 8.20 -11.00
CA VAL A 111 -10.26 6.97 -10.30
C VAL A 111 -11.50 6.10 -10.16
N GLY A 112 -11.53 4.98 -10.88
CA GLY A 112 -12.52 3.93 -10.68
C GLY A 112 -12.01 2.84 -9.75
N GLY A 113 -12.52 1.63 -9.92
CA GLY A 113 -11.97 0.43 -9.29
C GLY A 113 -11.71 -0.68 -10.32
N TRP A 114 -11.21 -1.81 -9.87
CA TRP A 114 -11.09 -3.00 -10.73
C TRP A 114 -12.47 -3.51 -11.13
N LYS A 115 -12.57 -4.10 -12.33
CA LYS A 115 -13.76 -4.87 -12.73
C LYS A 115 -14.01 -6.03 -11.77
N ASN A 116 -15.15 -6.69 -11.85
CA ASN A 116 -15.28 -7.96 -11.12
C ASN A 116 -14.42 -9.01 -11.82
N GLN A 117 -13.84 -9.92 -11.04
CA GLN A 117 -12.89 -10.94 -11.52
C GLN A 117 -13.34 -11.68 -12.80
N PRO A 118 -14.62 -12.08 -12.97
CA PRO A 118 -15.03 -12.78 -14.18
C PRO A 118 -15.07 -11.92 -15.46
N GLU A 119 -14.96 -10.60 -15.34
CA GLU A 119 -14.92 -9.64 -16.45
C GLU A 119 -13.48 -9.27 -16.85
N PHE A 120 -12.48 -9.80 -16.15
CA PHE A 120 -11.09 -9.59 -16.51
C PHE A 120 -10.77 -10.24 -17.85
N VAL A 121 -9.95 -9.55 -18.63
CA VAL A 121 -9.29 -10.09 -19.81
C VAL A 121 -7.82 -10.31 -19.50
N SER A 122 -7.17 -11.22 -20.24
CA SER A 122 -5.74 -11.42 -20.09
C SER A 122 -4.98 -10.11 -20.34
N TRP A 123 -4.04 -9.81 -19.45
CA TRP A 123 -3.26 -8.58 -19.50
C TRP A 123 -2.35 -8.58 -20.73
N ASP A 124 -2.41 -7.51 -21.51
CA ASP A 124 -1.55 -7.27 -22.67
C ASP A 124 -0.57 -6.17 -22.31
N ARG A 125 0.63 -6.58 -21.90
CA ARG A 125 1.71 -5.68 -21.48
C ARG A 125 2.10 -4.67 -22.57
N ALA A 126 2.04 -5.07 -23.84
CA ALA A 126 2.54 -4.24 -24.93
C ALA A 126 1.58 -3.10 -25.28
N SER A 127 0.27 -3.39 -25.32
CA SER A 127 -0.74 -2.40 -25.71
C SER A 127 -1.44 -1.72 -24.53
N ASP A 128 -1.42 -2.34 -23.34
CA ASP A 128 -2.12 -1.90 -22.14
C ASP A 128 -1.24 -2.10 -20.87
N PRO A 129 -0.11 -1.38 -20.75
CA PRO A 129 0.88 -1.63 -19.70
C PRO A 129 0.38 -1.34 -18.28
N PHE A 130 -0.78 -0.68 -18.13
CA PHE A 130 -1.42 -0.38 -16.85
C PHE A 130 -2.63 -1.28 -16.54
N ASP A 131 -2.88 -2.29 -17.37
CA ASP A 131 -4.04 -3.18 -17.30
C ASP A 131 -5.38 -2.42 -17.23
N ALA A 132 -5.44 -1.30 -17.96
CA ALA A 132 -6.54 -0.36 -17.91
C ALA A 132 -7.82 -0.97 -18.50
N ARG A 133 -7.74 -2.00 -19.37
CA ARG A 133 -8.90 -2.77 -19.83
C ARG A 133 -9.59 -3.53 -18.69
N ASN A 134 -8.90 -3.80 -17.59
CA ASN A 134 -9.45 -4.44 -16.40
C ASN A 134 -9.91 -3.46 -15.30
N MET A 135 -9.78 -2.16 -15.55
CA MET A 135 -10.30 -1.11 -14.68
C MET A 135 -11.68 -0.63 -15.15
N ARG A 136 -12.56 -0.29 -14.20
CA ARG A 136 -13.79 0.47 -14.44
C ARG A 136 -13.41 1.92 -14.70
N ARG A 137 -13.47 2.35 -15.96
CA ARG A 137 -13.10 3.70 -16.39
C ARG A 137 -14.32 4.43 -16.96
N SER A 138 -14.21 5.75 -17.04
CA SER A 138 -15.18 6.58 -17.76
C SER A 138 -14.45 7.48 -18.75
N ALA A 139 -14.98 7.55 -19.97
CA ALA A 139 -14.44 8.42 -21.03
C ALA A 139 -14.71 9.91 -20.76
N THR A 140 -15.71 10.23 -19.93
CA THR A 140 -16.12 11.61 -19.63
C THR A 140 -15.78 12.04 -18.20
N CYS A 141 -14.99 11.26 -17.47
CA CYS A 141 -14.69 11.54 -16.06
C CYS A 141 -14.01 12.90 -15.80
N ARG A 142 -13.37 13.49 -16.81
CA ARG A 142 -12.72 14.81 -16.71
C ARG A 142 -13.67 15.98 -16.94
N ASP A 143 -14.86 15.73 -17.48
CA ASP A 143 -15.92 16.71 -17.67
C ASP A 143 -16.70 16.86 -16.34
N PRO A 144 -16.86 18.09 -15.82
CA PRO A 144 -17.70 18.35 -14.65
C PRO A 144 -19.09 17.73 -14.72
N HIS A 145 -19.71 17.66 -15.89
CA HIS A 145 -21.05 17.08 -16.10
C HIS A 145 -21.00 15.63 -16.62
N GLY A 146 -19.80 15.07 -16.78
CA GLY A 146 -19.60 13.69 -17.20
C GLY A 146 -19.97 12.66 -16.13
N THR A 147 -19.76 11.39 -16.48
CA THR A 147 -20.02 10.27 -15.58
C THR A 147 -18.74 9.92 -14.82
N PRO A 148 -18.72 9.93 -13.47
CA PRO A 148 -17.57 9.44 -12.72
C PRO A 148 -17.29 7.95 -12.98
N ALA A 149 -16.02 7.56 -12.90
CA ALA A 149 -15.59 6.18 -12.97
C ALA A 149 -16.14 5.38 -11.76
N PRO A 150 -16.81 4.23 -11.96
CA PRO A 150 -17.37 3.48 -10.85
C PRO A 150 -16.30 2.92 -9.90
N ARG A 151 -16.55 3.04 -8.60
CA ARG A 151 -15.71 2.48 -7.53
C ARG A 151 -15.91 0.96 -7.40
N HIS A 152 -14.99 0.31 -6.70
CA HIS A 152 -15.07 -1.10 -6.35
C HIS A 152 -15.40 -1.23 -4.87
N GLU A 153 -16.42 -2.04 -4.57
CA GLU A 153 -16.82 -2.38 -3.22
C GLU A 153 -16.26 -3.75 -2.87
N GLY A 154 -15.46 -3.81 -1.81
CA GLY A 154 -14.87 -5.07 -1.35
C GLY A 154 -15.82 -5.86 -0.45
N ASP A 155 -15.59 -7.17 -0.37
CA ASP A 155 -16.43 -8.09 0.38
C ASP A 155 -16.11 -8.07 1.89
N ILE A 156 -17.11 -7.73 2.71
CA ILE A 156 -16.96 -7.63 4.16
C ILE A 156 -16.67 -8.99 4.82
N GLN A 157 -17.20 -10.09 4.31
CA GLN A 157 -16.94 -11.40 4.90
C GLN A 157 -15.51 -11.86 4.62
N ALA A 158 -15.00 -11.64 3.42
CA ALA A 158 -13.60 -11.87 3.06
C ALA A 158 -12.67 -11.03 3.94
N MET A 159 -12.97 -9.74 4.13
CA MET A 159 -12.20 -8.86 5.02
C MET A 159 -12.20 -9.38 6.45
N ARG A 160 -13.35 -9.80 6.99
CA ARG A 160 -13.45 -10.41 8.33
C ARG A 160 -12.65 -11.70 8.43
N ALA A 161 -12.74 -12.56 7.42
CA ALA A 161 -11.99 -13.81 7.34
C ALA A 161 -10.47 -13.54 7.34
N ALA A 162 -9.99 -12.53 6.62
CA ALA A 162 -8.59 -12.12 6.62
C ALA A 162 -8.09 -11.72 8.02
N TYR A 163 -8.92 -11.01 8.80
CA TYR A 163 -8.60 -10.68 10.21
C TYR A 163 -8.59 -11.91 11.11
N ILE A 164 -9.65 -12.73 11.05
CA ILE A 164 -9.84 -13.87 11.95
C ILE A 164 -8.78 -14.93 11.72
N SER A 165 -8.41 -15.18 10.47
CA SER A 165 -7.38 -16.17 10.09
C SER A 165 -5.94 -15.69 10.33
N GLY A 166 -5.72 -14.42 10.68
CA GLY A 166 -4.39 -13.87 10.95
C GLY A 166 -3.60 -13.41 9.72
N HIS A 167 -4.21 -13.39 8.53
CA HIS A 167 -3.60 -12.82 7.32
C HIS A 167 -3.36 -11.30 7.43
N VAL A 168 -4.10 -10.63 8.32
CA VAL A 168 -3.79 -9.27 8.73
C VAL A 168 -3.03 -9.26 10.05
N PHE A 169 -1.76 -8.84 10.00
CA PHE A 169 -1.01 -8.58 11.23
C PHE A 169 -1.59 -7.38 11.96
N THR A 170 -2.28 -7.61 13.08
CA THR A 170 -2.96 -6.57 13.89
C THR A 170 -2.07 -5.96 14.98
N GLY A 171 -0.84 -6.43 15.15
CA GLY A 171 0.05 -5.99 16.24
C GLY A 171 -0.26 -6.61 17.62
N ARG A 172 -1.30 -7.46 17.75
CA ARG A 172 -1.66 -8.08 19.05
C ARG A 172 -0.57 -9.01 19.60
N ARG A 173 0.23 -9.63 18.74
CA ARG A 173 1.24 -10.62 19.12
C ARG A 173 2.54 -10.43 18.34
N LEU A 174 3.62 -10.15 19.06
CA LEU A 174 5.00 -10.33 18.62
C LEU A 174 5.78 -10.84 19.83
N ALA A 175 5.92 -12.16 19.94
CA ALA A 175 6.45 -12.80 21.15
C ALA A 175 7.98 -12.82 21.20
N PHE A 176 8.62 -12.88 20.04
CA PHE A 176 10.06 -13.04 19.89
C PHE A 176 10.71 -11.74 19.44
N PRO A 177 11.98 -11.49 19.83
CA PRO A 177 12.75 -10.36 19.31
C PRO A 177 12.89 -10.47 17.80
N ALA A 178 12.57 -9.38 17.11
CA ALA A 178 12.59 -9.26 15.66
C ALA A 178 13.35 -8.00 15.25
N ILE A 179 14.25 -8.16 14.28
CA ILE A 179 14.91 -7.05 13.61
C ILE A 179 14.23 -6.86 12.26
N ASP A 180 13.57 -5.72 12.09
CA ASP A 180 13.03 -5.23 10.83
C ASP A 180 14.14 -4.51 10.08
N LEU A 181 14.89 -5.28 9.29
CA LEU A 181 16.03 -4.81 8.51
C LEU A 181 15.58 -4.38 7.12
N ARG A 182 15.95 -3.17 6.68
CA ARG A 182 15.62 -2.66 5.34
C ARG A 182 16.74 -1.85 4.70
N PRO A 183 17.06 -2.09 3.41
CA PRO A 183 17.71 -1.07 2.61
C PRO A 183 16.72 0.08 2.38
N TYR A 184 17.19 1.32 2.51
CA TYR A 184 16.36 2.50 2.31
C TYR A 184 16.23 2.86 0.83
N LEU A 185 15.28 2.22 0.15
CA LEU A 185 15.10 2.34 -1.30
C LEU A 185 14.11 3.43 -1.73
N GLU A 186 13.64 4.27 -0.81
CA GLU A 186 12.73 5.36 -1.15
C GLU A 186 13.27 6.18 -2.34
N PRO A 187 14.52 6.68 -2.37
CA PRO A 187 15.00 7.56 -3.46
C PRO A 187 15.08 6.93 -4.86
N VAL A 188 14.99 5.60 -4.98
CA VAL A 188 15.17 4.88 -6.26
C VAL A 188 13.86 4.41 -6.92
N LEU A 189 12.71 4.97 -6.48
CA LEU A 189 11.36 4.62 -6.97
C LEU A 189 11.09 3.10 -6.97
N ASP A 190 11.51 2.42 -5.91
CA ASP A 190 11.37 0.98 -5.74
C ASP A 190 10.08 0.61 -4.97
N MET A 191 9.62 -0.64 -5.10
CA MET A 191 8.42 -1.12 -4.40
C MET A 191 8.60 -1.28 -2.88
N HIS A 192 9.84 -1.49 -2.40
CA HIS A 192 10.18 -1.74 -1.00
C HIS A 192 10.20 -0.43 -0.20
N ASN A 193 9.02 0.16 -0.04
CA ASN A 193 8.84 1.37 0.74
C ASN A 193 9.20 1.19 2.23
N ALA A 194 9.73 2.25 2.83
CA ALA A 194 10.24 2.30 4.19
C ALA A 194 9.12 2.37 5.24
N HIS A 195 7.92 2.87 4.87
CA HIS A 195 6.84 3.07 5.83
C HIS A 195 6.30 1.77 6.45
N GLN A 196 6.51 0.59 5.83
CA GLN A 196 6.02 -0.69 6.38
C GLN A 196 6.56 -1.00 7.78
N SER A 197 7.83 -0.68 8.08
CA SER A 197 8.38 -0.92 9.41
C SER A 197 7.63 -0.12 10.48
N PHE A 198 7.27 1.11 10.14
CA PHE A 198 6.52 2.01 11.01
C PHE A 198 5.04 1.64 11.06
N SER A 199 4.49 1.03 10.00
CA SER A 199 3.16 0.42 10.03
C SER A 199 3.10 -0.71 11.08
N ILE A 200 4.07 -1.64 11.05
CA ILE A 200 4.20 -2.73 12.03
C ILE A 200 4.34 -2.16 13.45
N ARG A 201 5.23 -1.18 13.66
CA ARG A 201 5.43 -0.54 14.97
C ARG A 201 4.17 0.16 15.45
N ALA A 202 3.46 0.88 14.58
CA ALA A 202 2.23 1.56 14.92
C ALA A 202 1.13 0.58 15.34
N ARG A 203 1.01 -0.57 14.65
CA ARG A 203 0.06 -1.63 15.02
C ARG A 203 0.40 -2.24 16.38
N LEU A 204 1.69 -2.50 16.64
CA LEU A 204 2.16 -2.99 17.94
C LEU A 204 1.86 -1.99 19.06
N LEU A 205 2.21 -0.71 18.88
CA LEU A 205 1.95 0.34 19.87
C LEU A 205 0.46 0.53 20.16
N ASP A 206 -0.41 0.34 19.18
CA ASP A 206 -1.86 0.47 19.31
C ASP A 206 -2.49 -0.75 20.01
N ALA A 207 -2.11 -1.97 19.60
CA ALA A 207 -2.78 -3.20 20.04
C ALA A 207 -2.11 -3.88 21.25
N ASN A 208 -0.79 -3.78 21.38
CA ASN A 208 -0.01 -4.36 22.47
C ASN A 208 1.31 -3.60 22.68
N PRO A 209 1.28 -2.42 23.34
CA PRO A 209 2.46 -1.58 23.51
C PRO A 209 3.66 -2.30 24.13
N ALA A 210 3.39 -3.27 25.00
CA ALA A 210 4.45 -4.07 25.61
C ALA A 210 5.20 -4.92 24.58
N ALA A 211 4.53 -5.44 23.55
CA ALA A 211 5.16 -6.20 22.47
C ALA A 211 5.95 -5.33 21.50
N ALA A 212 5.72 -4.00 21.46
CA ALA A 212 6.49 -3.10 20.61
C ALA A 212 7.99 -3.12 20.92
N ARG A 213 8.38 -3.44 22.17
CA ARG A 213 9.79 -3.62 22.58
C ARG A 213 10.51 -4.77 21.84
N ASN A 214 9.74 -5.69 21.25
CA ASN A 214 10.27 -6.85 20.54
C ASN A 214 10.54 -6.57 19.07
N GLN A 215 10.17 -5.40 18.54
CA GLN A 215 10.56 -4.99 17.20
C GLN A 215 11.68 -3.95 17.30
N VAL A 216 12.76 -4.17 16.57
CA VAL A 216 13.84 -3.20 16.37
C VAL A 216 13.95 -2.89 14.88
N ILE A 217 14.01 -1.61 14.51
CA ILE A 217 14.03 -1.14 13.11
C ILE A 217 15.44 -0.71 12.73
N TRP A 218 16.00 -1.39 11.73
CA TRP A 218 17.35 -1.17 11.20
C TRP A 218 17.28 -0.76 9.74
N PHE A 219 17.67 0.47 9.43
CA PHE A 219 17.80 0.93 8.04
C PHE A 219 19.27 1.08 7.63
N ASN A 220 19.54 0.80 6.37
CA ASN A 220 20.84 1.06 5.76
C ASN A 220 20.70 1.82 4.45
N ALA A 221 21.74 2.58 4.10
CA ALA A 221 21.85 3.14 2.76
C ALA A 221 21.83 2.01 1.70
N PRO A 222 21.19 2.23 0.52
CA PRO A 222 21.04 1.21 -0.55
C PRO A 222 22.32 0.51 -0.98
N GLN A 223 23.46 1.17 -0.86
CA GLN A 223 24.77 0.72 -1.35
C GLN A 223 25.40 -0.33 -0.42
N VAL A 224 24.93 -0.44 0.82
CA VAL A 224 25.46 -1.41 1.77
C VAL A 224 24.97 -2.82 1.41
N PRO A 225 25.87 -3.80 1.21
CA PRO A 225 25.48 -5.17 0.89
C PRO A 225 24.58 -5.77 1.98
N MET A 226 23.39 -6.21 1.58
CA MET A 226 22.44 -6.86 2.51
C MET A 226 23.01 -8.12 3.16
N THR A 227 23.93 -8.83 2.48
CA THR A 227 24.57 -10.04 3.02
C THR A 227 25.29 -9.77 4.34
N THR A 228 25.99 -8.64 4.46
CA THR A 228 26.66 -8.23 5.70
C THR A 228 25.66 -7.95 6.81
N LEU A 229 24.58 -7.24 6.49
CA LEU A 229 23.59 -6.80 7.47
C LEU A 229 22.69 -7.92 7.97
N VAL A 230 22.38 -8.90 7.12
CA VAL A 230 21.61 -10.08 7.48
C VAL A 230 22.35 -10.92 8.51
N GLY A 231 23.68 -11.03 8.41
CA GLY A 231 24.50 -11.73 9.40
C GLY A 231 24.32 -11.15 10.81
N ASP A 232 24.48 -9.83 10.95
CA ASP A 232 24.24 -9.13 12.22
C ASP A 232 22.78 -9.25 12.69
N ALA A 233 21.83 -9.09 11.77
CA ALA A 233 20.40 -9.11 12.08
C ALA A 233 19.90 -10.50 12.50
N LEU A 234 20.64 -11.56 12.20
CA LEU A 234 20.39 -12.92 12.69
C LEU A 234 21.10 -13.16 14.04
N ALA A 235 22.36 -12.74 14.17
CA ALA A 235 23.16 -13.00 15.36
C ALA A 235 22.64 -12.29 16.62
N VAL A 236 22.05 -11.10 16.48
CA VAL A 236 21.55 -10.33 17.64
C VAL A 236 20.31 -10.98 18.28
N PRO A 237 19.23 -11.31 17.54
CA PRO A 237 18.09 -12.03 18.11
C PRO A 237 18.47 -13.42 18.61
N GLU A 238 19.41 -14.12 17.94
CA GLU A 238 19.92 -15.41 18.40
C GLU A 238 20.58 -15.30 19.78
N ARG A 239 21.47 -14.32 19.98
CA ARG A 239 22.10 -14.06 21.28
C ARG A 239 21.08 -13.67 22.34
N TYR A 240 20.08 -12.86 21.98
CA TYR A 240 19.00 -12.52 22.90
C TYR A 240 18.25 -13.78 23.33
N LEU A 241 17.81 -14.61 22.39
CA LEU A 241 17.09 -15.85 22.69
C LEU A 241 17.93 -16.84 23.51
N GLY A 242 19.24 -16.93 23.25
CA GLY A 242 20.14 -17.83 23.97
C GLY A 242 20.46 -17.39 25.41
N THR A 243 20.49 -16.08 25.68
CA THR A 243 20.86 -15.54 27.00
C THR A 243 19.67 -15.08 27.84
N GLY A 244 18.52 -14.84 27.22
CA GLY A 244 17.36 -14.20 27.84
C GLY A 244 17.54 -12.70 28.14
N VAL A 245 18.68 -12.11 27.76
CA VAL A 245 19.01 -10.71 28.00
C VAL A 245 19.18 -9.99 26.66
N ALA A 246 18.51 -8.86 26.49
CA ALA A 246 18.62 -8.06 25.26
C ALA A 246 20.07 -7.56 25.09
N PRO A 247 20.76 -7.91 24.00
CA PRO A 247 22.07 -7.34 23.69
C PRO A 247 21.97 -5.83 23.47
N ALA A 248 23.06 -5.09 23.68
CA ALA A 248 23.09 -3.63 23.46
C ALA A 248 22.76 -3.26 22.01
N GLU A 249 23.09 -4.14 21.08
CA GLU A 249 22.81 -4.02 19.65
C GLU A 249 21.31 -4.13 19.32
N PHE A 250 20.49 -4.73 20.19
CA PHE A 250 19.04 -4.85 20.01
C PHE A 250 18.34 -3.52 20.32
N THR A 251 18.63 -2.52 19.50
CA THR A 251 18.06 -1.17 19.53
C THR A 251 17.86 -0.66 18.11
N ASP A 252 16.86 0.21 17.93
CA ASP A 252 16.64 0.94 16.68
C ASP A 252 17.93 1.63 16.23
N ARG A 253 18.30 1.51 14.95
CA ARG A 253 19.53 2.10 14.39
C ARG A 253 19.42 2.38 12.90
N CYS A 254 20.34 3.19 12.40
CA CYS A 254 20.52 3.37 10.97
C CYS A 254 21.99 3.56 10.58
N ILE A 255 22.32 3.15 9.36
CA ILE A 255 23.69 3.00 8.87
C ILE A 255 23.86 3.78 7.55
N ASP A 256 24.98 4.48 7.40
CA ASP A 256 25.33 5.23 6.20
C ASP A 256 25.89 4.34 5.07
N ASP A 257 26.30 4.96 3.96
CA ASP A 257 26.84 4.29 2.77
C ASP A 257 28.23 3.67 3.01
N SER A 258 28.97 4.12 4.02
CA SER A 258 30.25 3.55 4.44
C SER A 258 30.09 2.33 5.36
N GLY A 259 28.87 2.05 5.81
CA GLY A 259 28.59 1.00 6.80
C GLY A 259 28.72 1.47 8.26
N ALA A 260 28.92 2.77 8.51
CA ALA A 260 29.01 3.33 9.85
C ALA A 260 27.62 3.65 10.43
N VAL A 261 27.46 3.47 11.74
CA VAL A 261 26.22 3.79 12.45
C VAL A 261 26.05 5.32 12.51
N ILE A 262 25.00 5.82 11.86
CA ILE A 262 24.60 7.24 11.95
C ILE A 262 24.07 7.53 13.36
N ALA A 263 23.17 6.67 13.83
CA ALA A 263 22.63 6.74 15.19
C ALA A 263 22.03 5.39 15.61
N ALA A 264 22.02 5.14 16.92
CA ALA A 264 21.34 4.01 17.55
C ALA A 264 20.68 4.47 18.87
N GLY A 265 19.48 3.98 19.14
CA GLY A 265 18.76 4.27 20.39
C GLY A 265 17.25 4.46 20.24
N PRO A 266 16.52 4.65 21.35
CA PRO A 266 15.06 4.66 21.37
C PRO A 266 14.40 5.89 20.72
N HIS A 267 15.19 6.93 20.42
CA HIS A 267 14.70 8.21 19.89
C HIS A 267 15.16 8.49 18.46
N VAL A 268 15.88 7.56 17.83
CA VAL A 268 16.44 7.80 16.49
C VAL A 268 15.37 7.91 15.40
N TRP A 269 14.20 7.31 15.64
CA TRP A 269 13.02 7.33 14.77
C TRP A 269 11.89 8.27 15.25
N ASP A 270 12.16 9.14 16.23
CA ASP A 270 11.18 10.14 16.66
C ASP A 270 10.72 11.01 15.46
N GLY A 271 9.49 11.54 15.54
CA GLY A 271 8.88 12.34 14.47
C GLY A 271 8.12 11.56 13.39
N ILE A 272 8.20 10.23 13.34
CA ILE A 272 7.43 9.40 12.39
C ILE A 272 6.07 8.99 12.98
N LEU A 273 6.09 8.40 14.18
CA LEU A 273 4.89 7.88 14.86
C LEU A 273 4.45 8.76 16.04
N ASN A 274 5.14 9.86 16.29
CA ASN A 274 4.87 10.75 17.41
C ASN A 274 5.07 12.22 17.00
N ARG A 275 4.69 13.14 17.89
CA ARG A 275 4.78 14.60 17.66
C ARG A 275 6.11 15.22 18.11
N LYS A 276 7.16 14.41 18.32
CA LYS A 276 8.48 14.92 18.71
C LYS A 276 9.25 15.41 17.48
N PRO A 277 10.31 16.23 17.67
CA PRO A 277 11.22 16.55 16.57
C PRO A 277 11.79 15.27 15.92
N PRO A 278 12.02 15.27 14.60
CA PRO A 278 12.61 14.13 13.92
C PRO A 278 13.90 13.64 14.60
N GLY A 279 14.05 12.33 14.78
CA GLY A 279 15.30 11.74 15.25
C GLY A 279 16.40 11.77 14.18
N ALA A 280 17.63 11.37 14.55
CA ALA A 280 18.76 11.36 13.61
C ALA A 280 18.51 10.44 12.41
N CYS A 281 17.93 9.26 12.63
CA CYS A 281 17.60 8.33 11.56
C CYS A 281 16.39 8.79 10.75
N THR A 282 15.36 9.36 11.36
CA THR A 282 14.24 9.99 10.63
C THR A 282 14.70 11.07 9.65
N ARG A 283 15.69 11.89 10.04
CA ARG A 283 16.26 12.92 9.16
C ARG A 283 17.07 12.32 8.01
N ALA A 284 17.87 11.30 8.30
CA ALA A 284 18.70 10.63 7.28
C ALA A 284 17.86 9.82 6.28
N PHE A 285 16.73 9.29 6.73
CA PHE A 285 15.87 8.38 5.97
C PHE A 285 14.39 8.82 6.02
N PRO A 286 14.01 9.91 5.31
CA PRO A 286 12.64 10.39 5.26
C PRO A 286 11.62 9.33 4.80
N VAL A 287 10.46 9.26 5.44
CA VAL A 287 9.41 8.31 5.05
C VAL A 287 8.31 9.05 4.29
N TYR A 288 7.95 8.56 3.10
CA TYR A 288 6.86 9.12 2.32
C TYR A 288 5.50 8.51 2.72
N SER A 289 4.44 9.27 2.46
CA SER A 289 3.03 8.87 2.69
C SER A 289 2.57 7.81 1.66
N SER A 290 1.27 7.57 1.52
CA SER A 290 0.67 6.73 0.45
C SER A 290 -0.61 7.39 -0.07
N PRO A 291 -1.16 6.98 -1.23
CA PRO A 291 -2.40 7.57 -1.75
C PRO A 291 -3.58 7.40 -0.80
N ARG A 292 -3.62 6.30 -0.03
CA ARG A 292 -4.64 6.08 0.99
C ARG A 292 -4.36 6.88 2.27
N MET A 293 -3.09 7.05 2.68
CA MET A 293 -2.75 7.95 3.78
C MET A 293 -3.07 9.42 3.45
N GLU A 294 -2.80 9.86 2.22
CA GLU A 294 -3.24 11.16 1.71
C GLU A 294 -4.76 11.28 1.52
N ALA A 295 -5.49 10.16 1.59
CA ALA A 295 -6.94 10.14 1.65
C ALA A 295 -7.49 10.04 3.08
N GLY A 296 -6.62 10.06 4.11
CA GLY A 296 -6.99 10.04 5.53
C GLY A 296 -6.72 8.71 6.25
N GLU A 297 -6.17 7.69 5.58
CA GLU A 297 -5.82 6.44 6.25
C GLU A 297 -4.65 6.61 7.24
N SER A 298 -4.68 5.86 8.34
CA SER A 298 -3.55 5.75 9.25
C SER A 298 -2.38 4.99 8.62
N ILE A 299 -1.14 5.33 9.00
CA ILE A 299 0.07 4.53 8.67
C ILE A 299 -0.05 3.05 9.10
N LYS A 300 -0.96 2.74 10.05
CA LYS A 300 -1.31 1.36 10.42
C LYS A 300 -1.79 0.55 9.22
N GLY A 301 -2.47 1.12 8.22
CA GLY A 301 -2.93 0.38 7.05
C GLY A 301 -3.78 -0.86 7.40
N LEU A 302 -4.69 -0.70 8.38
CA LEU A 302 -5.56 -1.77 8.91
C LEU A 302 -7.03 -1.58 8.51
N ILE A 303 -7.33 -0.79 7.47
CA ILE A 303 -8.72 -0.52 7.09
C ILE A 303 -8.91 -0.90 5.63
N PHE A 304 -9.50 -2.07 5.40
CA PHE A 304 -9.89 -2.47 4.04
C PHE A 304 -10.98 -1.54 3.49
N LYS A 305 -12.07 -1.38 4.26
CA LYS A 305 -13.24 -0.55 3.94
C LYS A 305 -13.56 0.37 5.10
N CYS A 306 -13.69 1.67 4.82
CA CYS A 306 -14.06 2.67 5.80
C CYS A 306 -15.59 2.67 6.04
N THR A 307 -16.00 3.16 7.21
CA THR A 307 -17.39 3.62 7.37
C THR A 307 -17.55 4.92 6.60
N THR A 308 -18.64 5.06 5.84
CA THR A 308 -18.93 6.29 5.11
C THR A 308 -19.85 7.21 5.89
N LYS A 309 -19.65 8.51 5.73
CA LYS A 309 -20.56 9.58 6.14
C LYS A 309 -21.13 10.33 4.93
N PRO A 310 -22.35 10.86 5.02
CA PRO A 310 -22.92 11.69 3.96
C PRO A 310 -22.04 12.91 3.67
N LEU A 311 -21.92 13.31 2.40
CA LEU A 311 -21.17 14.53 2.02
C LEU A 311 -21.66 15.79 2.73
N ALA A 312 -22.97 15.89 3.00
CA ALA A 312 -23.53 16.99 3.77
C ALA A 312 -22.96 17.10 5.20
N ALA A 313 -22.52 15.98 5.80
CA ALA A 313 -21.79 15.98 7.06
C ALA A 313 -20.33 16.41 6.85
N ALA A 314 -19.65 15.83 5.85
CA ALA A 314 -18.26 16.15 5.51
C ALA A 314 -18.01 17.65 5.20
N PHE A 315 -19.00 18.36 4.66
CA PHE A 315 -18.91 19.80 4.44
C PHE A 315 -18.93 20.64 5.73
N ARG A 316 -19.19 20.04 6.90
CA ARG A 316 -19.44 20.76 8.16
C ARG A 316 -18.64 20.24 9.35
N ASP A 317 -18.01 19.07 9.25
CA ASP A 317 -17.33 18.39 10.37
C ASP A 317 -15.80 18.57 10.37
N GLY A 318 -15.26 19.28 9.37
CA GLY A 318 -13.83 19.51 9.22
C GLY A 318 -13.11 18.53 8.30
N THR A 319 -13.82 17.62 7.59
CA THR A 319 -13.21 16.82 6.52
C THR A 319 -12.50 17.69 5.48
N TYR A 320 -13.11 18.83 5.13
CA TYR A 320 -12.47 19.85 4.30
C TYR A 320 -12.07 21.05 5.17
N PRO A 321 -10.82 21.55 5.08
CA PRO A 321 -10.41 22.73 5.83
C PRO A 321 -11.24 23.98 5.47
N PRO A 322 -11.33 24.99 6.36
CA PRO A 322 -12.17 26.18 6.12
C PRO A 322 -11.85 26.97 4.85
N HIS A 323 -10.62 26.89 4.34
CA HIS A 323 -10.21 27.56 3.10
C HIS A 323 -10.62 26.80 1.82
N VAL A 324 -11.04 25.54 1.94
CA VAL A 324 -11.56 24.72 0.83
C VAL A 324 -13.08 24.85 0.78
N VAL A 325 -13.56 25.85 0.05
CA VAL A 325 -15.01 26.12 -0.10
C VAL A 325 -15.47 25.67 -1.48
N PHE A 326 -16.36 24.68 -1.52
CA PHE A 326 -16.96 24.20 -2.76
C PHE A 326 -18.19 25.03 -3.19
N THR A 327 -18.28 25.35 -4.48
CA THR A 327 -19.47 25.94 -5.12
C THR A 327 -20.63 24.93 -5.18
N ALA A 328 -21.82 25.39 -5.54
CA ALA A 328 -22.97 24.50 -5.70
C ALA A 328 -22.74 23.42 -6.77
N GLU A 329 -22.08 23.78 -7.88
CA GLU A 329 -21.75 22.87 -8.98
C GLU A 329 -20.72 21.82 -8.56
N GLU A 330 -19.66 22.25 -7.85
CA GLU A 330 -18.63 21.33 -7.33
C GLU A 330 -19.22 20.37 -6.28
N LYS A 331 -20.13 20.83 -5.41
CA LYS A 331 -20.84 19.96 -4.47
C LYS A 331 -21.70 18.93 -5.18
N ALA A 332 -22.40 19.33 -6.26
CA ALA A 332 -23.16 18.39 -7.08
C ALA A 332 -22.24 17.37 -7.76
N TRP A 333 -21.04 17.78 -8.18
CA TRP A 333 -20.04 16.86 -8.73
C TRP A 333 -19.55 15.87 -7.68
N LEU A 334 -19.18 16.32 -6.48
CA LEU A 334 -18.82 15.44 -5.37
C LEU A 334 -19.92 14.41 -5.08
N GLN A 335 -21.18 14.83 -5.09
CA GLN A 335 -22.31 13.93 -4.85
C GLN A 335 -22.43 12.82 -5.91
N ARG A 336 -22.06 13.10 -7.17
CA ARG A 336 -21.98 12.08 -8.23
C ARG A 336 -20.75 11.18 -8.07
N ILE A 337 -19.62 11.72 -7.61
CA ILE A 337 -18.38 10.96 -7.38
C ILE A 337 -18.53 10.01 -6.19
N PHE A 338 -19.17 10.46 -5.12
CA PHE A 338 -19.31 9.74 -3.85
C PHE A 338 -20.78 9.55 -3.47
N PRO A 339 -21.57 8.79 -4.25
CA PRO A 339 -23.00 8.64 -4.00
C PRO A 339 -23.30 7.92 -2.67
N GLN A 340 -22.38 7.08 -2.19
CA GLN A 340 -22.48 6.41 -0.88
C GLN A 340 -21.90 7.24 0.29
N GLY A 341 -21.47 8.48 0.03
CA GLY A 341 -20.71 9.29 0.98
C GLY A 341 -19.20 9.06 0.91
N VAL A 342 -18.49 9.74 1.80
CA VAL A 342 -17.02 9.70 1.92
C VAL A 342 -16.60 9.01 3.21
N CYS A 343 -15.38 8.49 3.29
CA CYS A 343 -14.87 7.93 4.54
C CYS A 343 -14.96 8.94 5.70
N ASP A 344 -15.34 8.45 6.88
CA ASP A 344 -15.44 9.25 8.11
C ASP A 344 -14.08 9.68 8.66
#